data_AF-A0A453RN89-F1
#
_entry.id   AF-A0A453RN89-F1
#
_cell.length_a   1.000
_cell.length_b   1.000
_cell.length_c   1.000
_cell.angle_alpha   90.00
_cell.angle_beta   90.00
_cell.angle_gamma   90.00
#
_symmetry.space_group_name_H-M   'P 1'
#
loop_
_entity.id
_entity.type
_entity.pdbx_description
1 polymer ?
#
loop_
_entity_poly.entity_id
_entity_poly.type
_entity_poly.pdbx_seq_one_letter_code
_entity_poly.pdbx_strand_id
1 'polypeptide(L)'
;QAPKRGGKAPVPAKKKTEKVTNPLFEKRPKQFGIGGALPPKKDLHRFVKWPKVVRIQRQRRILKQRLKVPPALHQFTRTLDKNLATNLFKMLLKYRPEDKVAKKERLLKRAQAEAEGKTVEAKKPIVVKYGLNHVTYLIEQENGGPLLHCQGKISPWIDCSQEDCFCSVPDHSEERG
;
A
#
# COMPACT_ATOMS: atom_id res chain seq x y z
N GLN A 1 -65.01 -33.55 -27.61
CA GLN A 1 -65.65 -33.28 -26.30
C GLN A 1 -64.61 -33.55 -25.22
N ALA A 2 -64.12 -32.52 -24.52
CA ALA A 2 -63.13 -32.66 -23.46
C ALA A 2 -63.84 -32.78 -22.10
N PRO A 3 -63.46 -33.74 -21.22
CA PRO A 3 -63.80 -33.67 -19.81
C PRO A 3 -62.64 -33.14 -18.95
N LYS A 4 -63.04 -32.51 -17.86
CA LYS A 4 -62.28 -31.67 -16.94
C LYS A 4 -61.40 -32.46 -15.94
N ARG A 5 -60.31 -31.78 -15.54
CA ARG A 5 -59.74 -31.62 -14.18
C ARG A 5 -59.65 -32.82 -13.23
N GLY A 6 -58.41 -33.10 -12.83
CA GLY A 6 -57.99 -33.65 -11.52
C GLY A 6 -56.51 -34.02 -11.62
N GLY A 7 -55.58 -33.72 -10.72
CA GLY A 7 -55.47 -32.89 -9.53
C GLY A 7 -53.96 -32.78 -9.26
N LYS A 8 -53.41 -31.60 -8.99
CA LYS A 8 -51.98 -31.43 -8.70
C LYS A 8 -51.67 -31.98 -7.30
N ALA A 9 -50.71 -32.90 -7.21
CA ALA A 9 -50.22 -33.43 -5.95
C ALA A 9 -49.63 -32.30 -5.05
N PRO A 10 -49.95 -32.26 -3.75
CA PRO A 10 -49.45 -31.21 -2.87
C PRO A 10 -47.98 -31.48 -2.50
N VAL A 11 -47.15 -30.47 -2.71
CA VAL A 11 -45.75 -30.40 -2.27
C VAL A 11 -45.72 -30.46 -0.73
N PRO A 12 -44.83 -31.25 -0.08
CA PRO A 12 -44.83 -31.39 1.37
C PRO A 12 -44.54 -30.04 2.05
N ALA A 13 -45.52 -29.58 2.83
CA ALA A 13 -45.39 -28.39 3.64
C ALA A 13 -44.28 -28.58 4.68
N LYS A 14 -43.26 -27.70 4.67
CA LYS A 14 -42.29 -27.59 5.75
C LYS A 14 -43.05 -27.37 7.07
N LYS A 15 -42.97 -28.34 7.98
CA LYS A 15 -43.49 -28.22 9.35
C LYS A 15 -42.92 -26.94 9.97
N LYS A 16 -43.81 -26.02 10.36
CA LYS A 16 -43.46 -24.89 11.22
C LYS A 16 -43.20 -25.48 12.60
N THR A 17 -41.95 -25.52 13.03
CA THR A 17 -41.60 -25.78 14.42
C THR A 17 -42.16 -24.64 15.26
N GLU A 18 -43.12 -24.94 16.13
CA GLU A 18 -43.60 -24.01 17.14
C GLU A 18 -42.44 -23.67 18.07
N LYS A 19 -42.08 -22.39 18.10
CA LYS A 19 -41.07 -21.89 19.04
C LYS A 19 -41.74 -21.80 20.39
N VAL A 20 -41.27 -22.61 21.35
CA VAL A 20 -41.64 -22.50 22.76
C VAL A 20 -41.28 -21.10 23.25
N THR A 21 -42.26 -20.20 23.34
CA THR A 21 -42.04 -18.84 23.86
C THR A 21 -42.19 -18.86 25.38
N ASN A 22 -41.08 -18.63 26.08
CA ASN A 22 -41.05 -18.54 27.53
C ASN A 22 -41.85 -17.29 27.98
N PRO A 23 -42.90 -17.44 28.81
CA PRO A 23 -43.77 -16.34 29.26
C PRO A 23 -43.04 -15.29 30.12
N LEU A 24 -41.80 -15.56 30.57
CA LEU A 24 -40.99 -14.60 31.31
C LEU A 24 -40.37 -13.51 30.41
N PHE A 25 -40.30 -13.71 29.08
CA PHE A 25 -39.66 -12.76 28.17
C PHE A 25 -40.66 -12.09 27.23
N GLU A 26 -40.99 -10.82 27.53
CA GLU A 26 -41.79 -9.97 26.67
C GLU A 26 -40.94 -9.32 25.55
N LYS A 27 -41.47 -9.27 24.33
CA LYS A 27 -40.86 -8.51 23.24
C LYS A 27 -41.14 -7.01 23.43
N ARG A 28 -40.09 -6.22 23.71
CA ARG A 28 -40.18 -4.75 23.86
C ARG A 28 -39.51 -4.02 22.69
N PRO A 29 -40.17 -3.86 21.54
CA PRO A 29 -39.60 -3.14 20.40
C PRO A 29 -39.50 -1.64 20.71
N LYS A 30 -38.34 -1.05 20.44
CA LYS A 30 -38.14 0.41 20.53
C LYS A 30 -38.41 1.05 19.17
N GLN A 31 -39.18 2.12 19.15
CA GLN A 31 -39.44 2.89 17.93
C GLN A 31 -38.31 3.91 17.71
N PHE A 32 -37.47 3.69 16.71
CA PHE A 32 -36.29 4.52 16.38
C PHE A 32 -36.60 5.61 15.33
N GLY A 33 -37.75 6.26 15.45
CA GLY A 33 -38.19 7.37 14.61
C GLY A 33 -37.93 8.74 15.26
N ILE A 34 -38.29 9.82 14.55
CA ILE A 34 -38.22 11.18 15.08
C ILE A 34 -39.20 11.31 16.25
N GLY A 35 -38.74 11.78 17.41
CA GLY A 35 -39.57 11.90 18.62
C GLY A 35 -39.77 10.59 19.41
N GLY A 36 -39.12 9.50 19.01
CA GLY A 36 -39.17 8.20 19.70
C GLY A 36 -37.96 7.93 20.60
N ALA A 37 -37.57 6.65 20.69
CA ALA A 37 -36.39 6.25 21.43
C ALA A 37 -35.10 6.78 20.79
N LEU A 38 -34.04 6.98 21.61
CA LEU A 38 -32.72 7.39 21.13
C LEU A 38 -32.29 6.53 19.93
N PRO A 39 -31.75 7.15 18.86
CA PRO A 39 -31.33 6.40 17.69
C PRO A 39 -30.26 5.39 18.09
N PRO A 40 -30.24 4.21 17.45
CA PRO A 40 -29.16 3.26 17.66
C PRO A 40 -27.83 3.91 17.28
N LYS A 41 -26.73 3.43 17.88
CA LYS A 41 -25.39 3.89 17.52
C LYS A 41 -25.17 3.65 16.01
N LYS A 42 -25.00 4.73 15.25
CA LYS A 42 -24.70 4.71 13.80
C LYS A 42 -23.24 5.08 13.58
N ASP A 43 -22.69 4.70 12.43
CA ASP A 43 -21.37 5.20 12.05
C ASP A 43 -21.42 6.72 11.80
N LEU A 44 -20.75 7.46 12.67
CA LEU A 44 -20.64 8.92 12.61
C LEU A 44 -19.32 9.37 11.98
N HIS A 45 -18.45 8.46 11.54
CA HIS A 45 -17.11 8.77 11.02
C HIS A 45 -17.10 9.86 9.93
N ARG A 46 -18.15 9.93 9.11
CA ARG A 46 -18.31 10.99 8.09
C ARG A 46 -18.69 12.36 8.67
N PHE A 47 -19.48 12.39 9.74
CA PHE A 47 -20.07 13.61 10.32
C PHE A 47 -19.28 14.15 11.52
N VAL A 48 -18.33 13.38 12.05
CA VAL A 48 -17.41 13.81 13.09
C VAL A 48 -16.56 14.98 12.58
N LYS A 49 -16.40 16.00 13.42
CA LYS A 49 -15.49 17.11 13.17
C LYS A 49 -14.05 16.61 13.24
N TRP A 50 -13.48 16.29 12.07
CA TRP A 50 -12.10 15.81 11.95
C TRP A 50 -11.07 16.84 12.43
N PRO A 51 -9.96 16.39 13.06
CA PRO A 51 -8.80 17.22 13.37
C PRO A 51 -8.29 17.97 12.13
N LYS A 52 -7.72 19.16 12.34
CA LYS A 52 -7.28 20.06 11.25
C LYS A 52 -6.30 19.38 10.29
N VAL A 53 -5.37 18.57 10.80
CA VAL A 53 -4.36 17.85 10.00
C VAL A 53 -4.99 16.87 9.00
N VAL A 54 -5.97 16.08 9.43
CA VAL A 54 -6.67 15.11 8.57
C VAL A 54 -7.48 15.83 7.50
N ARG A 55 -8.12 16.94 7.87
CA ARG A 55 -8.89 17.76 6.92
C ARG A 55 -8.00 18.32 5.81
N ILE A 56 -6.86 18.90 6.17
CA ILE A 56 -5.90 19.47 5.20
C ILE A 56 -5.33 18.36 4.30
N GLN A 57 -4.99 17.19 4.84
CA GLN A 57 -4.51 16.05 4.05
C GLN A 57 -5.56 15.59 3.01
N ARG A 58 -6.83 15.44 3.44
CA ARG A 58 -7.95 15.07 2.55
C ARG A 58 -8.21 16.14 1.49
N GLN A 59 -8.25 17.41 1.88
CA GLN A 59 -8.44 18.54 0.96
C GLN A 59 -7.30 18.61 -0.07
N ARG A 60 -6.04 18.44 0.36
CA ARG A 60 -4.87 18.41 -0.54
C ARG A 60 -5.00 17.31 -1.60
N ARG A 61 -5.45 16.10 -1.21
CA ARG A 61 -5.69 15.00 -2.14
C ARG A 61 -6.77 15.34 -3.17
N ILE A 62 -7.89 15.91 -2.72
CA ILE A 62 -8.99 16.33 -3.61
C ILE A 62 -8.52 17.42 -4.58
N LEU A 63 -7.79 18.44 -4.08
CA LEU A 63 -7.27 19.52 -4.93
C LEU A 63 -6.31 18.99 -5.99
N LYS A 64 -5.42 18.05 -5.66
CA LYS A 64 -4.51 17.42 -6.63
C LYS A 64 -5.25 16.68 -7.74
N GLN A 65 -6.43 16.13 -7.47
CA GLN A 65 -7.26 15.45 -8.48
C GLN A 65 -8.08 16.42 -9.34
N ARG A 66 -8.52 17.54 -8.75
CA ARG A 66 -9.40 18.52 -9.42
C ARG A 66 -8.63 19.51 -10.29
N LEU A 67 -7.45 19.91 -9.85
CA LEU A 67 -6.60 20.80 -10.62
C LEU A 67 -5.90 20.02 -11.74
N LYS A 68 -5.69 20.69 -12.89
CA LYS A 68 -4.87 20.14 -13.97
C LYS A 68 -3.42 20.11 -13.51
N VAL A 69 -2.89 18.92 -13.25
CA VAL A 69 -1.51 18.72 -12.83
C VAL A 69 -0.61 18.72 -14.08
N PRO A 70 0.50 19.49 -14.10
CA PRO A 70 1.46 19.46 -15.19
C PRO A 70 1.98 18.04 -15.50
N PRO A 71 2.26 17.69 -16.77
CA PRO A 71 2.64 16.34 -17.16
C PRO A 71 3.88 15.81 -16.43
N ALA A 72 4.88 16.67 -16.17
CA ALA A 72 6.07 16.35 -15.39
C ALA A 72 5.76 15.89 -13.95
N LEU A 73 4.67 16.37 -13.34
CA LEU A 73 4.23 15.90 -12.02
C LEU A 73 3.28 14.70 -12.12
N HIS A 74 2.58 14.57 -13.24
CA HIS A 74 1.64 13.48 -13.46
C HIS A 74 2.33 12.14 -13.76
N GLN A 75 3.59 12.16 -14.24
CA GLN A 75 4.38 10.94 -14.44
C GLN A 75 4.53 10.13 -13.15
N PHE A 76 4.71 10.81 -12.01
CA PHE A 76 4.73 10.20 -10.68
C PHE A 76 3.34 9.79 -10.16
N THR A 77 2.32 9.70 -11.00
CA THR A 77 1.07 9.02 -10.62
C THR A 77 0.88 7.72 -11.38
N ARG A 78 1.65 7.52 -12.45
CA ARG A 78 1.67 6.29 -13.24
C ARG A 78 2.76 5.38 -12.66
N THR A 79 2.34 4.49 -11.76
CA THR A 79 3.24 3.54 -11.10
C THR A 79 3.34 2.21 -11.83
N LEU A 80 4.44 1.49 -11.60
CA LEU A 80 4.60 0.09 -11.95
C LEU A 80 3.53 -0.78 -11.25
N ASP A 81 3.13 -1.88 -11.89
CA ASP A 81 2.17 -2.83 -11.31
C ASP A 81 2.77 -3.58 -10.12
N LYS A 82 1.89 -4.11 -9.27
CA LYS A 82 2.29 -4.81 -8.03
C LYS A 82 3.14 -6.05 -8.32
N ASN A 83 2.92 -6.76 -9.43
CA ASN A 83 3.66 -7.98 -9.75
C ASN A 83 5.10 -7.66 -10.19
N LEU A 84 5.29 -6.73 -11.12
CA LEU A 84 6.63 -6.31 -11.53
C LEU A 84 7.40 -5.64 -10.37
N ALA A 85 6.72 -4.85 -9.53
CA ALA A 85 7.33 -4.25 -8.34
C ALA A 85 7.91 -5.32 -7.39
N THR A 86 7.17 -6.40 -7.11
CA THR A 86 7.69 -7.47 -6.25
C THR A 86 8.89 -8.19 -6.86
N ASN A 87 8.93 -8.36 -8.18
CA ASN A 87 10.06 -8.97 -8.87
C ASN A 87 11.31 -8.07 -8.84
N LEU A 88 11.14 -6.76 -9.05
CA LEU A 88 12.22 -5.79 -8.87
C LEU A 88 12.78 -5.81 -7.44
N PHE A 89 11.92 -5.78 -6.42
CA PHE A 89 12.38 -5.85 -5.04
C PHE A 89 13.12 -7.15 -4.71
N LYS A 90 12.70 -8.29 -5.28
CA LYS A 90 13.44 -9.56 -5.14
C LYS A 90 14.84 -9.51 -5.74
N MET A 91 15.02 -8.83 -6.88
CA MET A 91 16.34 -8.63 -7.47
C MET A 91 17.21 -7.72 -6.61
N LEU A 92 16.65 -6.61 -6.11
CA LEU A 92 17.38 -5.63 -5.30
C LEU A 92 17.82 -6.17 -3.94
N LEU A 93 17.08 -7.14 -3.38
CA LEU A 93 17.46 -7.79 -2.12
C LEU A 93 18.84 -8.45 -2.19
N LYS A 94 19.27 -8.91 -3.37
CA LYS A 94 20.62 -9.49 -3.58
C LYS A 94 21.73 -8.44 -3.54
N TYR A 95 21.43 -7.21 -3.95
CA TYR A 95 22.39 -6.10 -4.05
C TYR A 95 22.24 -5.08 -2.91
N ARG A 96 21.61 -5.49 -1.80
CA ARG A 96 21.37 -4.62 -0.65
C ARG A 96 22.69 -4.12 -0.06
N PRO A 97 22.81 -2.82 0.27
CA PRO A 97 24.00 -2.31 0.95
C PRO A 97 24.15 -2.93 2.34
N GLU A 98 25.40 -3.04 2.81
CA GLU A 98 25.73 -3.59 4.12
C GLU A 98 25.10 -2.79 5.26
N ASP A 99 24.55 -3.50 6.25
CA ASP A 99 24.13 -2.89 7.51
C ASP A 99 25.34 -2.42 8.33
N LYS A 100 25.11 -1.46 9.24
CA LYS A 100 26.19 -0.91 10.09
C LYS A 100 26.92 -1.98 10.91
N VAL A 101 26.21 -3.04 11.33
CA VAL A 101 26.78 -4.17 12.09
C VAL A 101 27.65 -5.03 11.18
N ALA A 102 27.13 -5.45 10.03
CA ALA A 102 27.87 -6.23 9.02
C ALA A 102 29.13 -5.49 8.54
N LYS A 103 29.05 -4.16 8.37
CA LYS A 103 30.20 -3.32 8.00
C LYS A 103 31.28 -3.35 9.09
N LYS A 104 30.91 -3.28 10.38
CA LYS A 104 31.86 -3.37 11.49
C LYS A 104 32.54 -4.75 11.52
N GLU A 105 31.77 -5.82 11.40
CA GLU A 105 32.31 -7.19 11.35
C GLU A 105 33.27 -7.38 10.16
N ARG A 106 32.94 -6.83 8.99
CA ARG A 106 33.82 -6.87 7.82
C ARG A 106 35.14 -6.13 8.08
N LEU A 107 35.10 -4.98 8.74
CA LEU A 107 36.30 -4.22 9.09
C LEU A 107 37.16 -4.96 10.11
N LEU A 108 36.55 -5.57 11.14
CA LEU A 108 37.27 -6.39 12.12
C LEU A 108 37.93 -7.61 11.47
N LYS A 109 37.21 -8.33 10.60
CA LYS A 109 37.75 -9.48 9.86
C LYS A 109 38.89 -9.09 8.92
N ARG A 110 38.81 -7.92 8.27
CA ARG A 110 39.91 -7.39 7.44
C ARG A 110 41.12 -7.05 8.27
N ALA A 111 40.94 -6.33 9.38
CA ALA A 111 42.04 -5.98 10.28
C ALA A 111 42.75 -7.23 10.84
N GLN A 112 42.00 -8.28 11.17
CA GLN A 112 42.57 -9.57 11.58
C GLN A 112 43.35 -10.26 10.45
N ALA A 113 42.78 -10.31 9.24
CA ALA A 113 43.44 -10.92 8.08
C ALA A 113 44.71 -10.17 7.64
N GLU A 114 44.71 -8.83 7.74
CA GLU A 114 45.87 -7.98 7.51
C GLU A 114 46.95 -8.19 8.59
N ALA A 115 46.55 -8.31 9.86
CA ALA A 115 47.48 -8.65 10.95
C ALA A 115 48.10 -10.05 10.81
N GLU A 116 47.37 -11.00 10.21
CA GLU A 116 47.87 -12.33 9.84
C GLU A 116 48.69 -12.35 8.54
N GLY A 117 48.87 -11.21 7.87
CA GLY A 117 49.73 -11.07 6.68
C GLY A 117 49.15 -11.64 5.38
N LYS A 118 47.86 -11.95 5.32
CA LYS A 118 47.21 -12.43 4.08
C LYS A 118 46.76 -11.24 3.23
N THR A 119 47.21 -11.17 1.98
CA THR A 119 46.81 -10.10 1.03
C THR A 119 45.37 -10.32 0.57
N VAL A 120 44.44 -9.50 1.06
CA VAL A 120 43.01 -9.65 0.77
C VAL A 120 42.65 -8.90 -0.51
N GLU A 121 42.73 -9.56 -1.66
CA GLU A 121 42.08 -9.11 -2.90
C GLU A 121 40.56 -9.31 -2.82
N ALA A 122 39.88 -8.47 -2.06
CA ALA A 122 38.43 -8.48 -2.01
C ALA A 122 37.85 -7.79 -3.27
N LYS A 123 37.23 -8.58 -4.15
CA LYS A 123 36.40 -8.06 -5.25
C LYS A 123 35.38 -7.05 -4.69
N LYS A 124 35.33 -5.87 -5.29
CA LYS A 124 34.48 -4.77 -4.83
C LYS A 124 33.00 -5.20 -4.90
N PRO A 125 32.24 -5.15 -3.79
CA PRO A 125 30.86 -5.58 -3.80
C PRO A 125 30.02 -4.66 -4.69
N ILE A 126 29.27 -5.25 -5.61
CA ILE A 126 28.27 -4.55 -6.42
C ILE A 126 27.06 -4.34 -5.50
N VAL A 127 26.74 -3.08 -5.25
CA VAL A 127 25.65 -2.69 -4.34
C VAL A 127 24.80 -1.62 -4.99
N VAL A 128 23.51 -1.61 -4.65
CA VAL A 128 22.60 -0.53 -5.03
C VAL A 128 23.09 0.78 -4.41
N LYS A 129 23.28 1.78 -5.26
CA LYS A 129 23.61 3.15 -4.83
C LYS A 129 22.32 3.86 -4.41
N TYR A 130 22.39 4.64 -3.34
CA TYR A 130 21.24 5.38 -2.81
C TYR A 130 21.65 6.81 -2.43
N GLY A 131 20.64 7.69 -2.33
CA GLY A 131 20.79 9.11 -2.02
C GLY A 131 20.70 10.00 -3.27
N LEU A 132 19.94 11.09 -3.16
CA LEU A 132 19.63 11.98 -4.28
C LEU A 132 20.88 12.47 -5.00
N ASN A 133 21.81 13.09 -4.25
CA ASN A 133 23.02 13.70 -4.80
C ASN A 133 23.98 12.68 -5.44
N HIS A 134 24.01 11.45 -4.90
CA HIS A 134 24.89 10.40 -5.42
C HIS A 134 24.33 9.79 -6.71
N VAL A 135 23.00 9.64 -6.77
CA VAL A 135 22.33 9.14 -7.97
C VAL A 135 22.43 10.15 -9.11
N THR A 136 22.17 11.43 -8.86
CA THR A 136 22.26 12.47 -9.91
C THR A 136 23.66 12.54 -10.50
N TYR A 137 24.70 12.49 -9.66
CA TYR A 137 26.08 12.44 -10.12
C TYR A 137 26.37 11.22 -11.01
N LEU A 138 25.83 10.04 -10.68
CA LEU A 138 26.05 8.84 -11.50
C LEU A 138 25.33 8.90 -12.85
N ILE A 139 24.17 9.55 -12.92
CA ILE A 139 23.41 9.77 -14.15
C ILE A 139 24.17 10.75 -15.06
N GLU A 140 24.69 11.85 -14.50
CA GLU A 140 25.51 12.82 -15.23
C GLU A 140 26.79 12.21 -15.83
N GLN A 141 27.30 11.13 -15.23
CA GLN A 141 28.53 10.45 -15.66
C GLN A 141 28.27 9.26 -16.61
N GLU A 142 27.03 9.05 -17.09
CA GLU A 142 26.60 7.91 -17.96
C GLU A 142 26.89 6.50 -17.38
N ASN A 143 27.28 6.43 -16.11
CA ASN A 143 27.62 5.18 -15.42
C ASN A 143 26.45 4.62 -14.58
N GLY A 144 25.27 5.22 -14.73
CA GLY A 144 24.06 4.87 -14.00
C GLY A 144 23.32 3.70 -14.65
N GLY A 145 23.09 2.62 -13.90
CA GLY A 145 22.07 1.63 -14.25
C GLY A 145 20.64 2.16 -13.97
N PRO A 146 19.59 1.38 -14.30
CA PRO A 146 18.20 1.83 -14.24
C PRO A 146 17.82 2.37 -12.85
N LEU A 147 17.33 3.61 -12.81
CA LEU A 147 16.95 4.29 -11.58
C LEU A 147 15.57 3.83 -11.07
N LEU A 148 15.52 3.47 -9.78
CA LEU A 148 14.27 3.20 -9.07
C LEU A 148 13.89 4.40 -8.20
N HIS A 149 12.72 4.96 -8.47
CA HIS A 149 12.14 6.00 -7.63
C HIS A 149 10.96 5.43 -6.85
N CYS A 150 11.11 5.39 -5.52
CA CYS A 150 10.03 5.05 -4.60
C CYS A 150 9.18 6.30 -4.37
N GLN A 151 7.87 6.21 -4.60
CA GLN A 151 6.97 7.33 -4.34
C GLN A 151 6.76 7.53 -2.84
N GLY A 152 7.57 8.39 -2.24
CA GLY A 152 7.32 9.09 -0.98
C GLY A 152 7.53 10.59 -1.20
N LYS A 153 7.09 11.46 -0.29
CA LYS A 153 7.22 12.94 -0.40
C LYS A 153 8.70 13.35 -0.58
N ILE A 154 9.16 13.40 -1.83
CA ILE A 154 10.51 13.74 -2.26
C ILE A 154 10.40 14.81 -3.34
N SER A 155 11.32 15.77 -3.25
CA SER A 155 11.29 17.09 -3.86
C SER A 155 11.11 17.11 -5.40
N PRO A 156 10.55 18.19 -5.99
CA PRO A 156 10.14 18.24 -7.41
C PRO A 156 11.26 18.34 -8.47
N TRP A 157 12.53 18.09 -8.13
CA TRP A 157 13.70 18.51 -8.93
C TRP A 157 14.45 17.37 -9.63
N ILE A 158 13.76 16.32 -10.07
CA ILE A 158 14.37 15.35 -10.99
C ILE A 158 13.47 15.22 -12.20
N ASP A 159 13.86 15.91 -13.27
CA ASP A 159 13.45 15.59 -14.63
C ASP A 159 14.73 15.26 -15.39
N CYS A 160 14.93 13.98 -15.70
CA CYS A 160 16.01 13.51 -16.57
C CYS A 160 15.33 12.83 -17.75
N SER A 161 15.05 13.62 -18.79
CA SER A 161 14.41 13.14 -20.01
C SER A 161 15.40 13.21 -21.16
N GLN A 162 16.30 12.23 -21.21
CA GLN A 162 16.88 11.64 -22.41
C GLN A 162 17.66 10.41 -21.92
N GLU A 163 17.30 9.20 -22.36
CA GLU A 163 17.99 7.94 -22.03
C GLU A 163 17.85 7.40 -20.59
N ASP A 164 16.65 7.13 -20.05
CA ASP A 164 16.51 6.10 -18.98
C ASP A 164 15.07 5.66 -18.64
N CYS A 165 14.89 4.35 -18.37
CA CYS A 165 13.62 3.74 -17.99
C CYS A 165 13.27 4.03 -16.52
N PHE A 166 12.46 5.06 -16.27
CA PHE A 166 11.98 5.40 -14.93
C PHE A 166 10.87 4.45 -14.44
N CYS A 167 11.16 3.60 -13.46
CA CYS A 167 10.13 2.77 -12.80
C CYS A 167 9.69 3.42 -11.48
N SER A 168 8.49 3.98 -11.46
CA SER A 168 7.90 4.54 -10.25
C SER A 168 7.17 3.46 -9.47
N VAL A 169 7.67 3.09 -8.30
CA VAL A 169 7.12 2.00 -7.49
C VAL A 169 6.25 2.58 -6.36
N PRO A 170 5.01 2.09 -6.16
CA PRO A 170 4.16 2.58 -5.08
C PRO A 170 4.76 2.15 -3.73
N ASP A 171 4.87 3.10 -2.80
CA ASP A 171 5.36 2.81 -1.45
C ASP A 171 4.33 1.97 -0.68
N HIS A 172 4.72 0.74 -0.37
CA HIS A 172 3.86 -0.22 0.33
C HIS A 172 3.67 0.12 1.82
N SER A 173 4.41 1.09 2.36
CA SER A 173 4.26 1.55 3.73
C SER A 173 3.02 2.43 3.96
N GLU A 174 2.42 2.96 2.90
CA GLU A 174 1.26 3.87 2.97
C GLU A 174 -0.10 3.14 2.96
N GLU A 175 -0.15 1.82 2.70
CA GLU A 175 -1.38 1.00 2.68
C GLU A 175 -1.79 0.43 4.06
N ARG A 176 -1.03 0.67 5.14
CA ARG A 176 -1.33 0.17 6.52
C ARG A 176 -1.84 1.24 7.49
N GLY A 177 -2.68 2.16 7.02
CA GLY A 177 -3.33 3.19 7.84
C GLY A 177 -4.85 3.22 7.66
#